data_AF-A0A6H5IRR6-F1
#
_entry.id   AF-A0A6H5IRR6-F1
#
_cell.length_a   1.000
_cell.length_b   1.000
_cell.length_c   1.000
_cell.angle_alpha   90.00
_cell.angle_beta   90.00
_cell.angle_gamma   90.00
#
_symmetry.space_group_name_H-M   'P 1'
#
loop_
_entity.id
_entity.type
_entity.pdbx_description
1 polymer ?
#
loop_
_entity_poly.entity_id
_entity_poly.type
_entity_poly.pdbx_seq_one_letter_code
_entity_poly.pdbx_strand_id
1 'polypeptide(L)'
;MESIDEKLSQLTSAYNKMANHVNGMDTNCENMWVKMKTMEQAMAYMMEQLECVTKHVSDLNVSMKLRDEEEREKAEANKNREAPRARVTNTVMENRCYRCDHSGHKSLDCPLKEQNKWFCYKCQSVQNHIAAKCPNHRYVDDNKN
;
A
#
# COMPACT_ATOMS: atom_id res chain seq x y z
N MET A 1 -79.44 6.93 59.81
CA MET A 1 -78.78 5.62 59.67
C MET A 1 -78.53 5.42 58.19
N GLU A 2 -77.28 5.24 57.75
CA GLU A 2 -77.01 4.84 56.36
C GLU A 2 -77.71 3.54 56.02
N SER A 3 -78.25 3.45 54.80
CA SER A 3 -78.87 2.24 54.27
C SER A 3 -77.82 1.13 54.11
N ILE A 4 -78.26 -0.13 54.20
CA ILE A 4 -77.43 -1.30 53.92
C ILE A 4 -76.84 -1.22 52.49
N ASP A 5 -77.62 -0.72 51.54
CA ASP A 5 -77.18 -0.56 50.14
C ASP A 5 -76.03 0.44 50.00
N GLU A 6 -76.04 1.50 50.81
CA GLU A 6 -75.02 2.53 50.82
C GLU A 6 -73.69 1.99 51.35
N LYS A 7 -73.76 1.15 52.40
CA LYS A 7 -72.59 0.45 52.95
C LYS A 7 -72.03 -0.60 52.00
N LEU A 8 -72.89 -1.34 51.30
CA LEU A 8 -72.48 -2.29 50.27
C LEU A 8 -71.75 -1.58 49.11
N SER A 9 -72.29 -0.45 48.64
CA SER A 9 -71.66 0.35 47.58
C SER A 9 -70.28 0.88 48.01
N GLN A 10 -70.16 1.37 49.25
CA GLN A 10 -68.87 1.80 49.80
C GLN A 10 -67.86 0.64 49.90
N LEU A 11 -68.29 -0.54 50.34
CA LEU A 11 -67.46 -1.75 50.41
C LEU A 11 -66.99 -2.21 49.03
N THR A 12 -67.88 -2.25 48.02
CA THR A 12 -67.52 -2.59 46.65
C THR A 12 -66.53 -1.58 46.06
N SER A 13 -66.73 -0.28 46.31
CA SER A 13 -65.80 0.77 45.89
C SER A 13 -64.41 0.60 46.52
N ALA A 14 -64.37 0.28 47.82
CA ALA A 14 -63.11 0.02 48.52
C ALA A 14 -62.39 -1.23 47.96
N TYR A 15 -63.12 -2.33 47.73
CA TYR A 15 -62.59 -3.55 47.13
C TYR A 15 -62.00 -3.27 45.73
N ASN A 16 -62.73 -2.59 44.86
CA ASN A 16 -62.27 -2.28 43.51
C ASN A 16 -61.01 -1.40 43.51
N LYS A 17 -60.92 -0.42 44.43
CA LYS A 17 -59.71 0.39 44.61
C LYS A 17 -58.51 -0.47 45.01
N MET A 18 -58.69 -1.40 45.96
CA MET A 18 -57.64 -2.31 46.39
C MET A 18 -57.22 -3.27 45.27
N ALA A 19 -58.18 -3.88 44.57
CA ALA A 19 -57.91 -4.77 43.45
C ALA A 19 -57.14 -4.06 42.31
N ASN A 20 -57.53 -2.83 41.96
CA ASN A 20 -56.82 -2.04 40.97
C ASN A 20 -55.40 -1.67 41.42
N HIS A 21 -55.18 -1.42 42.71
CA HIS A 21 -53.85 -1.16 43.24
C HIS A 21 -52.94 -2.38 43.13
N VAL A 22 -53.43 -3.56 43.52
CA VAL A 22 -52.68 -4.84 43.41
C VAL A 22 -52.33 -5.13 41.95
N ASN A 23 -53.30 -5.05 41.04
CA ASN A 23 -53.06 -5.23 39.60
C ASN A 23 -52.04 -4.20 39.05
N GLY A 24 -52.06 -2.97 39.55
CA GLY A 24 -51.08 -1.93 39.19
C GLY A 24 -49.65 -2.25 39.68
N MET A 25 -49.52 -2.94 40.82
CA MET A 25 -48.22 -3.39 41.32
C MET A 25 -47.67 -4.55 40.50
N ASP A 26 -48.52 -5.50 40.11
CA ASP A 26 -48.14 -6.65 39.28
C ASP A 26 -47.65 -6.20 37.90
N THR A 27 -48.43 -5.32 37.24
CA THR A 27 -48.05 -4.75 35.94
C THR A 27 -46.76 -3.93 36.01
N ASN A 28 -46.51 -3.21 37.10
CA ASN A 28 -45.24 -2.50 37.29
C ASN A 28 -44.05 -3.45 37.44
N CYS A 29 -44.22 -4.58 38.13
CA CYS A 29 -43.20 -5.61 38.25
C CYS A 29 -42.88 -6.24 36.89
N GLU A 30 -43.90 -6.59 36.11
CA GLU A 30 -43.75 -7.11 34.74
C GLU A 30 -43.03 -6.10 33.84
N ASN A 31 -43.45 -4.84 33.86
CA ASN A 31 -42.82 -3.77 33.07
C ASN A 31 -41.35 -3.55 33.47
N MET A 32 -41.02 -3.63 34.75
CA MET A 32 -39.64 -3.52 35.24
C MET A 32 -38.79 -4.70 34.78
N TRP A 33 -39.35 -5.92 34.82
CA TRP A 33 -38.67 -7.12 34.36
C TRP A 33 -38.39 -7.07 32.84
N VAL A 34 -39.36 -6.66 32.04
CA VAL A 34 -39.18 -6.47 30.58
C VAL A 34 -38.11 -5.41 30.28
N LYS A 35 -38.10 -4.29 31.01
CA LYS A 35 -37.06 -3.27 30.88
C LYS A 35 -35.67 -3.80 31.22
N MET A 36 -35.55 -4.60 32.27
CA MET A 36 -34.27 -5.22 32.65
C MET A 36 -33.79 -6.21 31.58
N LYS A 37 -34.69 -7.00 31.00
CA LYS A 37 -34.37 -7.95 29.93
C LYS A 37 -34.01 -7.28 28.60
N THR A 38 -34.68 -6.18 28.26
CA THR A 38 -34.33 -5.39 27.07
C THR A 38 -32.99 -4.69 27.23
N MET A 39 -32.63 -4.23 28.42
CA MET A 39 -31.28 -3.73 28.71
C MET A 39 -30.21 -4.82 28.57
N GLU A 40 -30.48 -6.03 29.08
CA GLU A 40 -29.57 -7.18 28.92
C GLU A 40 -29.34 -7.51 27.44
N GLN A 41 -30.40 -7.52 26.62
CA GLN A 41 -30.30 -7.72 25.17
C GLN A 41 -29.50 -6.59 24.47
N ALA A 42 -29.72 -5.34 24.86
CA ALA A 42 -28.98 -4.21 24.32
C ALA A 42 -27.48 -4.29 24.66
N MET A 43 -27.15 -4.70 25.88
CA MET A 43 -25.77 -4.94 26.30
C MET A 43 -25.12 -6.08 25.50
N ALA A 44 -25.83 -7.19 25.29
CA ALA A 44 -25.34 -8.30 24.48
C ALA A 44 -25.07 -7.89 23.02
N TYR A 45 -25.99 -7.14 22.40
CA TYR A 45 -25.80 -6.61 21.05
C TYR A 45 -24.55 -5.70 20.97
N MET A 46 -24.38 -4.79 21.93
CA MET A 46 -23.19 -3.93 21.96
C MET A 46 -21.90 -4.71 22.13
N MET A 47 -21.90 -5.77 22.95
CA MET A 47 -20.72 -6.64 23.11
C MET A 47 -20.36 -7.35 21.80
N GLU A 48 -21.35 -7.86 21.07
CA GLU A 48 -21.15 -8.48 19.76
C GLU A 48 -20.59 -7.47 18.73
N GLN A 49 -21.09 -6.24 18.73
CA GLN A 49 -20.54 -5.18 17.86
C GLN A 49 -19.09 -4.83 18.22
N LEU A 50 -18.77 -4.75 19.52
CA LEU A 50 -17.40 -4.48 19.98
C LEU A 50 -16.43 -5.60 19.61
N GLU A 51 -16.87 -6.86 19.59
CA GLU A 51 -16.07 -7.99 19.14
C GLU A 51 -15.67 -7.83 17.66
N CYS A 52 -16.63 -7.45 16.80
CA CYS A 52 -16.38 -7.20 15.38
C CYS A 52 -15.36 -6.06 15.16
N VAL A 53 -15.53 -4.95 15.88
CA VAL A 53 -14.61 -3.80 15.82
C VAL A 53 -13.20 -4.20 16.31
N THR A 54 -13.10 -4.96 17.40
CA THR A 54 -11.82 -5.41 17.96
C THR A 54 -11.07 -6.30 16.98
N LYS A 55 -11.78 -7.21 16.31
CA LYS A 55 -11.20 -8.05 15.26
C LYS A 55 -10.69 -7.21 14.09
N HIS A 56 -11.48 -6.25 13.62
CA HIS A 56 -11.09 -5.40 12.49
C HIS A 56 -9.83 -4.57 12.80
N VAL A 57 -9.76 -3.97 13.99
CA VAL A 57 -8.57 -3.22 14.44
C VAL A 57 -7.34 -4.12 14.54
N SER A 58 -7.53 -5.37 15.01
CA SER A 58 -6.45 -6.35 15.09
C SER A 58 -5.92 -6.73 13.71
N ASP A 59 -6.82 -6.98 12.74
CA ASP A 59 -6.46 -7.29 11.36
C ASP A 59 -5.71 -6.11 10.70
N LEU A 60 -6.16 -4.87 10.92
CA LEU A 60 -5.46 -3.68 10.46
C LEU A 60 -4.06 -3.57 11.08
N ASN A 61 -3.92 -3.80 12.38
CA ASN A 61 -2.62 -3.78 13.06
C ASN A 61 -1.66 -4.84 12.50
N VAL A 62 -2.15 -6.04 12.20
CA VAL A 62 -1.36 -7.08 11.52
C VAL A 62 -0.93 -6.59 10.13
N SER A 63 -1.85 -6.03 9.36
CA SER A 63 -1.53 -5.49 8.02
C SER A 63 -0.46 -4.40 8.07
N MET A 64 -0.47 -3.55 9.10
CA MET A 64 0.54 -2.51 9.31
C MET A 64 1.90 -3.14 9.58
N LYS A 65 1.98 -4.10 10.50
CA LYS A 65 3.24 -4.79 10.83
C LYS A 65 3.84 -5.52 9.63
N LEU A 66 3.01 -6.13 8.79
CA LEU A 66 3.49 -6.79 7.57
C LEU A 66 4.06 -5.79 6.56
N ARG A 67 3.44 -4.61 6.41
CA ARG A 67 3.99 -3.54 5.57
C ARG A 67 5.33 -3.05 6.09
N ASP A 68 5.45 -2.84 7.40
CA ASP A 68 6.70 -2.42 8.02
C ASP A 68 7.82 -3.45 7.81
N GLU A 69 7.50 -4.75 7.92
CA GLU A 69 8.47 -5.83 7.67
C GLU A 69 8.86 -5.92 6.19
N GLU A 70 7.90 -5.82 5.28
CA GLU A 70 8.16 -5.80 3.83
C GLU A 70 9.07 -4.62 3.43
N GLU A 71 8.85 -3.44 4.01
CA GLU A 71 9.71 -2.27 3.81
C GLU A 71 11.13 -2.50 4.35
N ARG A 72 11.27 -3.15 5.51
CA ARG A 72 12.58 -3.52 6.07
C ARG A 72 13.32 -4.51 5.18
N GLU A 73 12.65 -5.55 4.70
CA GLU A 73 13.23 -6.53 3.78
C GLU A 73 13.71 -5.87 2.49
N LYS A 74 12.91 -4.95 1.91
CA LYS A 74 13.29 -4.18 0.72
C LYS A 74 14.48 -3.26 0.99
N ALA A 75 14.51 -2.60 2.14
CA ALA A 75 15.63 -1.74 2.54
C ALA A 75 16.94 -2.55 2.67
N GLU A 76 16.88 -3.73 3.28
CA GLU A 76 18.03 -4.61 3.42
C GLU A 76 18.49 -5.18 2.07
N ALA A 77 17.55 -5.58 1.21
CA ALA A 77 17.85 -6.02 -0.15
C ALA A 77 18.51 -4.92 -0.99
N ASN A 78 18.16 -3.64 -0.79
CA ASN A 78 18.80 -2.53 -1.49
C ASN A 78 20.24 -2.29 -1.03
N LYS A 79 20.53 -2.37 0.27
CA LYS A 79 21.90 -2.26 0.80
C LYS A 79 22.84 -3.31 0.18
N ASN A 80 22.35 -4.55 -0.01
CA ASN A 80 23.14 -5.61 -0.64
C ASN A 80 23.39 -5.40 -2.15
N ARG A 81 22.61 -4.55 -2.83
CA ARG A 81 22.83 -4.17 -4.24
C ARG A 81 23.84 -3.03 -4.41
N GLU A 82 24.04 -2.22 -3.38
CA GLU A 82 25.01 -1.13 -3.34
C GLU A 82 26.41 -1.56 -2.89
N ALA A 83 26.69 -2.88 -2.85
CA ALA A 83 28.07 -3.37 -2.84
C ALA A 83 28.85 -2.64 -3.96
N PRO A 84 30.02 -2.04 -3.67
CA PRO A 84 30.61 -1.06 -4.55
C PRO A 84 30.82 -1.72 -5.90
N ARG A 85 30.18 -1.16 -6.94
CA ARG A 85 30.57 -1.41 -8.32
C ARG A 85 32.04 -1.03 -8.40
N ALA A 86 32.93 -1.99 -8.18
CA ALA A 86 34.30 -1.91 -8.58
C ALA A 86 34.22 -1.43 -10.03
N ARG A 87 34.65 -0.19 -10.29
CA ARG A 87 34.72 0.37 -11.63
C ARG A 87 35.41 -0.68 -12.48
N VAL A 88 34.65 -1.34 -13.35
CA VAL A 88 35.22 -2.12 -14.45
C VAL A 88 35.85 -1.07 -15.34
N THR A 89 37.09 -0.70 -15.02
CA THR A 89 37.93 0.09 -15.91
C THR A 89 38.20 -0.83 -17.08
N ASN A 90 37.58 -0.49 -18.21
CA ASN A 90 37.70 -1.26 -19.44
C ASN A 90 39.04 -0.89 -20.10
N THR A 91 40.14 -1.23 -19.41
CA THR A 91 41.52 -0.78 -19.70
C THR A 91 42.10 -1.42 -20.97
N VAL A 92 41.35 -2.28 -21.66
CA VAL A 92 41.78 -2.91 -22.92
C VAL A 92 41.44 -2.05 -24.14
N MET A 93 40.53 -1.08 -24.02
CA MET A 93 40.17 -0.17 -25.12
C MET A 93 41.00 1.13 -25.14
N GLU A 94 41.84 1.38 -24.13
CA GLU A 94 42.42 2.70 -23.88
C GLU A 94 43.73 2.99 -24.65
N ASN A 95 44.19 2.05 -25.47
CA ASN A 95 45.47 2.16 -26.21
C ASN A 95 45.32 2.16 -27.74
N ARG A 96 44.10 2.33 -28.28
CA ARG A 96 43.88 2.53 -29.72
C ARG A 96 43.69 4.01 -30.04
N CYS A 97 44.32 4.46 -31.12
CA CYS A 97 44.17 5.80 -31.64
C CYS A 97 42.81 5.97 -32.33
N TYR A 98 41.93 6.81 -31.78
CA TYR A 98 40.61 7.08 -32.39
C TYR A 98 40.67 7.78 -33.76
N ARG A 99 41.85 8.28 -34.17
CA ARG A 99 42.04 8.89 -35.49
C ARG A 99 42.34 7.86 -36.58
N CYS A 100 43.03 6.76 -36.29
CA CYS A 100 43.47 5.80 -37.31
C CYS A 100 43.14 4.34 -36.99
N ASP A 101 42.54 4.07 -35.82
CA ASP A 101 42.20 2.76 -35.28
C ASP A 101 43.41 1.82 -35.02
N HIS A 102 44.63 2.35 -35.02
CA HIS A 102 45.86 1.61 -34.70
C HIS A 102 46.29 1.82 -33.24
N SER A 103 46.89 0.80 -32.64
CA SER A 103 47.49 0.90 -31.30
C SER A 103 48.91 1.47 -31.33
N GLY A 104 49.43 1.87 -30.17
CA GLY A 104 50.80 2.36 -30.01
C GLY A 104 50.94 3.89 -29.94
N HIS A 105 49.86 4.64 -30.17
CA HIS A 105 49.79 6.08 -29.96
C HIS A 105 48.35 6.53 -29.66
N LYS A 106 48.17 7.75 -29.12
CA LYS A 106 46.86 8.37 -28.93
C LYS A 106 46.51 9.31 -30.09
N SER A 107 45.25 9.73 -30.22
CA SER A 107 44.78 10.61 -31.30
C SER A 107 45.55 11.93 -31.45
N LEU A 108 46.19 12.39 -30.37
CA LEU A 108 47.01 13.60 -30.35
C LEU A 108 48.36 13.43 -31.05
N ASP A 109 48.93 12.22 -30.96
CA ASP A 109 50.25 11.83 -31.48
C ASP A 109 50.15 11.05 -32.79
N CYS A 110 48.97 11.08 -33.42
CA CYS A 110 48.73 10.33 -34.63
C CYS A 110 49.42 11.01 -35.84
N PRO A 111 50.23 10.28 -36.62
CA PRO A 111 50.93 10.85 -37.78
C PRO A 111 49.96 11.34 -38.88
N LEU A 112 48.71 10.87 -38.86
CA LEU A 112 47.67 11.31 -39.80
C LEU A 112 46.98 12.61 -39.39
N LYS A 113 47.35 13.19 -38.24
CA LYS A 113 46.78 14.46 -37.75
C LYS A 113 47.01 15.60 -38.73
N GLU A 114 48.20 15.69 -39.32
CA GLU A 114 48.58 16.75 -40.26
C GLU A 114 47.80 16.67 -41.58
N GLN A 115 47.34 15.46 -41.95
CA GLN A 115 46.60 15.23 -43.19
C GLN A 115 45.07 15.43 -43.02
N ASN A 116 44.60 15.82 -41.83
CA ASN A 116 43.17 15.92 -41.47
C ASN A 116 42.35 14.64 -41.74
N LYS A 117 43.02 13.49 -41.83
CA LYS A 117 42.34 12.21 -42.02
C LYS A 117 41.88 11.62 -40.68
N TRP A 118 40.77 10.92 -40.73
CA TRP A 118 40.10 10.25 -39.61
C TRP A 118 39.58 8.89 -40.07
N PHE A 119 39.71 7.89 -39.21
CA PHE A 119 39.07 6.60 -39.37
C PHE A 119 37.58 6.78 -39.10
N CYS A 120 36.77 6.48 -40.11
CA CYS A 120 35.33 6.54 -39.99
C CYS A 120 34.80 5.16 -39.62
N TYR A 121 34.33 4.99 -38.37
CA TYR A 121 33.75 3.74 -37.90
C TYR A 121 32.47 3.31 -38.65
N LYS A 122 31.85 4.20 -39.45
CA LYS A 122 30.67 3.84 -40.28
C LYS A 122 31.06 3.18 -41.60
N CYS A 123 32.09 3.67 -42.29
CA CYS A 123 32.57 3.10 -43.56
C CYS A 123 33.87 2.31 -43.41
N GLN A 124 34.35 2.14 -42.18
CA GLN A 124 35.54 1.39 -41.78
C GLN A 124 36.79 1.76 -42.60
N SER A 125 36.96 3.04 -42.91
CA SER A 125 38.02 3.54 -43.78
C SER A 125 38.57 4.88 -43.27
N VAL A 126 39.86 5.13 -43.51
CA VAL A 126 40.51 6.40 -43.21
C VAL A 126 40.20 7.42 -44.31
N GLN A 127 39.46 8.48 -43.96
CA GLN A 127 38.94 9.49 -44.88
C GLN A 127 39.00 10.89 -44.25
N ASN A 128 38.65 11.95 -44.98
CA ASN A 128 38.57 13.32 -44.42
C ASN A 128 37.25 13.58 -43.65
N HIS A 129 36.68 12.56 -42.99
CA HIS A 129 35.45 12.69 -42.20
C HIS A 129 35.42 11.69 -41.03
N ILE A 130 34.68 12.05 -39.98
CA ILE A 130 34.39 11.16 -38.85
C ILE A 130 33.05 10.46 -39.05
N ALA A 131 32.77 9.41 -38.26
CA ALA A 131 31.50 8.66 -38.28
C ALA A 131 30.24 9.55 -38.26
N ALA A 132 30.27 10.67 -37.52
CA ALA A 132 29.15 11.62 -37.45
C ALA A 132 28.89 12.36 -38.78
N LYS A 133 29.91 12.52 -39.62
CA LYS A 133 29.86 13.23 -40.91
C LYS A 133 30.11 12.28 -42.10
N CYS A 134 29.84 10.99 -41.92
CA CYS A 134 30.03 10.00 -42.99
C CYS A 134 29.09 10.30 -44.16
N PRO A 135 29.60 10.58 -45.37
CA PRO A 135 28.77 10.82 -46.56
C PRO A 135 28.10 9.52 -47.04
N ASN A 136 28.63 8.36 -46.65
CA ASN A 136 28.06 7.06 -46.93
C ASN A 136 26.98 6.68 -45.88
N HIS A 137 26.13 7.65 -45.50
CA HIS A 137 25.01 7.45 -44.58
C HIS A 137 23.81 6.75 -45.25
N ARG A 138 24.07 5.84 -46.18
CA ARG A 138 23.04 5.01 -46.79
C ARG A 138 23.12 3.62 -46.18
N TYR A 139 22.32 3.48 -45.14
CA TYR A 139 21.51 2.31 -44.83
C TYR A 139 21.96 1.02 -45.53
N VAL A 140 22.67 0.17 -44.80
CA VAL A 140 22.71 -1.26 -45.07
C VAL A 140 21.85 -1.88 -43.98
N ASP A 141 20.59 -2.10 -44.30
CA ASP A 141 19.67 -2.91 -43.51
C ASP A 141 19.73 -4.31 -44.08
N ASP A 142 20.67 -5.09 -43.54
CA ASP A 142 20.77 -6.50 -43.84
C ASP A 142 20.18 -7.28 -42.67
N ASN A 143 18.93 -7.68 -42.89
CA ASN A 143 18.23 -8.83 -42.32
C ASN A 143 17.89 -8.85 -40.81
N LYS A 144 16.63 -8.49 -40.54
CA LYS A 144 15.75 -9.37 -39.76
C LYS A 144 14.73 -10.03 -40.67
N ASN A 145 14.96 -11.30 -41.00
CA ASN A 145 13.92 -12.32 -41.07
C ASN A 145 14.46 -13.58 -40.40
#